data_AF-A0A505CYK4-F1
#
_entry.id   AF-A0A505CYK4-F1
#
_cell.length_a   1.000
_cell.length_b   1.000
_cell.length_c   1.000
_cell.angle_alpha   90.00
_cell.angle_beta   90.00
_cell.angle_gamma   90.00
#
_symmetry.space_group_name_H-M   'P 1'
#
loop_
_entity.id
_entity.type
_entity.pdbx_description
1 polymer ?
#
loop_
_entity_poly.entity_id
_entity_poly.type
_entity_poly.pdbx_seq_one_letter_code
_entity_poly.pdbx_strand_id
1 'polypeptide(L)'
;MNKLPSNYTVKIAYFGQGSAECRTWNAGKQTCKHWWLPGGKSSKDILGTWSDTDGFMVESTYWVNDHGDGGEDPKKVSGGTWTKISSHEIARCDERPAYGAFCEIDVI
;
A
#
# COMPACT_ATOMS: atom_id res chain seq x y z
N MET A 1 -3.40 -1.94 7.23
CA MET A 1 -3.15 -1.12 8.42
C MET A 1 -1.74 -0.55 8.35
N ASN A 2 -1.57 0.73 8.68
CA ASN A 2 -0.27 1.38 8.77
C ASN A 2 0.24 1.35 10.22
N LYS A 3 1.34 0.63 10.48
CA LYS A 3 2.09 0.61 11.75
C LYS A 3 3.51 1.17 11.59
N LEU A 4 3.80 1.82 10.46
CA LEU A 4 5.10 2.47 10.27
C LEU A 4 5.25 3.65 11.24
N PRO A 5 6.48 3.95 11.69
CA PRO A 5 6.74 5.13 12.49
C PRO A 5 6.39 6.42 11.73
N SER A 6 6.18 7.52 12.46
CA SER A 6 5.63 8.78 11.92
C SER A 6 6.52 9.50 10.90
N ASN A 7 7.79 9.10 10.76
CA ASN A 7 8.69 9.58 9.72
C ASN A 7 8.35 9.02 8.32
N TYR A 8 7.49 8.00 8.24
CA TYR A 8 7.00 7.46 6.96
C TYR A 8 5.63 8.04 6.60
N THR A 9 5.54 8.60 5.39
CA THR A 9 4.26 8.96 4.79
C THR A 9 3.70 7.78 4.01
N VAL A 10 2.52 7.29 4.41
CA VAL A 10 1.77 6.28 3.68
C VAL A 10 0.54 6.91 3.06
N LYS A 11 0.22 6.53 1.83
CA LYS A 11 -1.01 6.89 1.14
C LYS A 11 -1.74 5.63 0.68
N ILE A 12 -3.05 5.73 0.58
CA ILE A 12 -3.94 4.70 0.03
C ILE A 12 -4.72 5.27 -1.15
N ALA A 13 -5.14 4.42 -2.08
CA ALA A 13 -5.85 4.86 -3.27
C ALA A 13 -6.99 3.93 -3.68
N TYR A 14 -7.95 4.53 -4.38
CA TYR A 14 -8.84 3.82 -5.30
C TYR A 14 -8.32 4.00 -6.71
N PHE A 15 -8.20 2.91 -7.46
CA PHE A 15 -7.79 2.90 -8.85
C PHE A 15 -9.01 2.96 -9.77
N GLY A 16 -8.82 3.50 -10.98
CA GLY A 16 -9.91 3.80 -11.91
C GLY A 16 -10.80 4.98 -11.49
N GLN A 17 -10.47 5.68 -10.40
CA GLN A 17 -11.19 6.84 -9.90
C GLN A 17 -10.31 8.09 -9.92
N GLY A 18 -10.92 9.28 -9.82
CA GLY A 18 -10.17 10.54 -9.74
C GLY A 18 -9.44 10.92 -11.04
N SER A 19 -8.53 11.89 -10.93
CA SER A 19 -7.80 12.49 -12.06
C SER A 19 -6.27 12.40 -11.95
N ALA A 20 -5.74 11.90 -10.83
CA ALA A 20 -4.30 11.70 -10.68
C ALA A 20 -3.86 10.42 -11.40
N GLU A 21 -2.64 10.38 -11.94
CA GLU A 21 -2.02 9.16 -12.46
C GLU A 21 -1.22 8.47 -11.34
N CYS A 22 -1.60 7.24 -11.00
CA CYS A 22 -0.83 6.35 -10.12
C CYS A 22 -0.07 5.32 -10.96
N ARG A 23 1.26 5.32 -10.85
CA ARG A 23 2.10 4.27 -11.44
C ARG A 23 2.34 3.19 -10.41
N THR A 24 1.83 2.00 -10.67
CA THR A 24 2.06 0.84 -9.82
C THR A 24 3.23 0.01 -10.33
N TRP A 25 3.93 -0.67 -9.42
CA TRP A 25 5.01 -1.58 -9.83
C TRP A 25 4.48 -2.91 -10.37
N ASN A 26 3.28 -3.35 -9.94
CA ASN A 26 2.69 -4.67 -10.26
C ASN A 26 1.46 -4.63 -11.18
N ALA A 27 0.97 -3.47 -11.61
CA ALA A 27 -0.27 -3.38 -12.39
C ALA A 27 -0.31 -2.20 -13.40
N GLY A 28 0.85 -1.66 -13.75
CA GLY A 28 0.98 -0.57 -14.72
C GLY A 28 0.45 0.79 -14.23
N LYS A 29 0.04 1.63 -15.17
CA LYS A 29 -0.45 2.99 -14.88
C LYS A 29 -1.97 2.99 -14.81
N GLN A 30 -2.54 3.61 -13.78
CA GLN A 30 -3.98 3.72 -13.60
C GLN A 30 -4.34 5.12 -13.07
N THR A 31 -5.53 5.61 -13.42
CA THR A 31 -6.07 6.79 -12.74
C THR A 31 -6.38 6.45 -11.29
N CYS A 32 -6.22 7.42 -10.40
CA CYS A 32 -6.44 7.19 -8.98
C CYS A 32 -6.95 8.43 -8.23
N LYS A 33 -7.69 8.13 -7.16
CA LYS A 33 -7.98 9.07 -6.07
C LYS A 33 -7.28 8.54 -4.83
N HIS A 34 -6.54 9.39 -4.12
CA HIS A 34 -5.71 8.96 -3.01
C HIS A 34 -5.86 9.82 -1.75
N TRP A 35 -5.55 9.23 -0.61
CA TRP A 35 -5.64 9.84 0.71
C TRP A 35 -4.40 9.49 1.54
N TRP A 36 -4.08 10.35 2.51
CA TRP A 36 -3.05 10.06 3.49
C TRP A 36 -3.56 9.02 4.50
N LEU A 37 -2.72 8.05 4.85
CA LEU A 37 -3.00 7.04 5.85
C LEU A 37 -2.10 7.26 7.09
N PRO A 38 -2.61 7.88 8.16
CA PRO A 38 -1.87 8.08 9.40
C PRO A 38 -1.34 6.77 10.00
N GLY A 39 -0.23 6.87 10.74
CA GLY A 39 0.26 5.77 11.57
C GLY A 39 -0.79 5.33 12.60
N GLY A 40 -0.88 4.02 12.81
CA GLY A 40 -1.87 3.39 13.68
C GLY A 40 -3.28 3.27 13.09
N LYS A 41 -3.49 3.64 11.81
CA LYS A 41 -4.81 3.62 11.15
C LYS A 41 -4.91 2.60 10.03
N SER A 42 -6.14 2.25 9.67
CA SER A 42 -6.53 1.44 8.52
C SER A 42 -7.26 2.29 7.47
N SER A 43 -7.44 1.76 6.25
CA SER A 43 -8.26 2.41 5.23
C SER A 43 -9.68 2.70 5.70
N LYS A 44 -10.24 1.80 6.51
CA LYS A 44 -11.60 1.93 7.08
C LYS A 44 -11.74 3.09 8.05
N ASP A 45 -10.66 3.46 8.74
CA ASP A 45 -10.65 4.65 9.61
C ASP A 45 -10.70 5.96 8.81
N ILE A 46 -10.30 5.93 7.53
CA ILE A 46 -10.21 7.11 6.66
C ILE A 46 -11.42 7.22 5.72
N LEU A 47 -11.90 6.09 5.21
CA LEU A 47 -12.92 6.03 4.16
C LEU A 47 -14.26 5.44 4.65
N GLY A 48 -14.29 4.86 5.85
CA GLY A 48 -15.47 4.23 6.46
C GLY A 48 -15.44 2.70 6.44
N THR A 49 -16.32 2.08 7.24
CA THR A 49 -16.30 0.65 7.60
C THR A 49 -16.32 -0.33 6.41
N TRP A 50 -16.87 0.07 5.27
CA TRP A 50 -17.05 -0.78 4.07
C TRP A 50 -16.15 -0.39 2.91
N SER A 51 -15.13 0.44 3.17
CA SER A 51 -14.23 0.97 2.16
C SER A 51 -12.88 0.27 2.20
N ASP A 52 -12.71 -0.68 1.29
CA ASP A 52 -11.42 -1.31 1.00
C ASP A 52 -10.75 -0.58 -0.16
N THR A 53 -9.44 -0.37 -0.06
CA THR A 53 -8.65 0.38 -1.05
C THR A 53 -7.99 -0.55 -2.06
N ASP A 54 -7.71 -0.03 -3.25
CA ASP A 54 -7.10 -0.78 -4.35
C ASP A 54 -5.57 -0.72 -4.34
N GLY A 55 -4.99 0.15 -3.51
CA GLY A 55 -3.54 0.27 -3.44
C GLY A 55 -3.04 1.12 -2.29
N PHE A 56 -1.74 1.00 -2.05
CA PHE A 56 -1.00 1.83 -1.11
C PHE A 56 0.33 2.32 -1.71
N MET A 57 0.91 3.34 -1.11
CA MET A 57 2.23 3.87 -1.46
C MET A 57 2.92 4.39 -0.21
N VAL A 58 4.24 4.20 -0.14
CA VAL A 58 5.11 4.84 0.86
C VAL A 58 5.97 5.88 0.13
N GLU A 59 6.07 7.10 0.66
CA GLU A 59 6.87 8.16 0.01
C GLU A 59 8.38 7.89 0.04
N SER A 60 8.81 7.01 0.95
CA SER A 60 10.16 6.47 1.03
C SER A 60 10.25 5.09 0.40
N THR A 61 11.44 4.67 -0.01
CA THR A 61 11.71 3.29 -0.43
C THR A 61 11.25 2.30 0.64
N TYR A 62 10.54 1.26 0.22
CA TYR A 62 9.98 0.23 1.09
C TYR A 62 10.13 -1.15 0.47
N TRP A 63 9.91 -2.17 1.27
CA TRP A 63 9.80 -3.55 0.81
C TRP A 63 8.35 -3.99 0.86
N VAL A 64 7.94 -4.80 -0.10
CA VAL A 64 6.63 -5.44 -0.10
C VAL A 64 6.77 -6.93 -0.25
N ASN A 65 6.08 -7.71 0.56
CA ASN A 65 5.88 -9.13 0.32
C ASN A 65 4.42 -9.37 -0.06
N ASP A 66 4.22 -9.98 -1.22
CA ASP A 66 2.91 -10.17 -1.83
C ASP A 66 2.60 -11.65 -1.99
N HIS A 67 1.87 -12.19 -1.01
CA HIS A 67 1.49 -13.60 -0.98
C HIS A 67 0.34 -13.92 -1.95
N GLY A 68 -0.33 -12.92 -2.52
CA GLY A 68 -1.43 -13.09 -3.47
C GLY A 68 -0.97 -13.48 -4.88
N ASP A 69 0.23 -13.03 -5.28
CA ASP A 69 0.82 -13.29 -6.61
C ASP A 69 1.85 -14.43 -6.60
N GLY A 70 1.81 -15.30 -5.58
CA GLY A 70 2.72 -16.45 -5.44
C GLY A 70 4.19 -16.06 -5.21
N GLY A 71 4.45 -14.82 -4.77
CA GLY A 71 5.80 -14.36 -4.45
C GLY A 71 6.19 -14.77 -3.03
N GLU A 72 7.24 -15.57 -2.89
CA GLU A 72 7.79 -15.90 -1.56
C GLU A 72 8.78 -14.82 -1.06
N ASP A 73 9.38 -14.07 -1.99
CA ASP A 73 10.44 -13.10 -1.69
C ASP A 73 9.95 -11.65 -1.64
N PRO A 74 10.36 -10.88 -0.61
CA PRO A 74 10.11 -9.45 -0.55
C PRO A 74 10.72 -8.69 -1.73
N LYS A 75 9.94 -7.82 -2.36
CA LYS A 75 10.33 -6.95 -3.47
C LYS A 75 10.61 -5.53 -2.97
N LYS A 76 11.72 -4.94 -3.40
CA LYS A 76 12.06 -3.55 -3.09
C LYS A 76 11.35 -2.60 -4.04
N VAL A 77 10.61 -1.65 -3.50
CA VAL A 77 9.82 -0.66 -4.24
C VAL A 77 10.33 0.74 -3.95
N SER A 78 10.58 1.52 -5.00
CA SER A 78 11.01 2.91 -4.89
C SER A 78 9.93 3.78 -4.25
N GLY A 79 10.35 4.74 -3.41
CA GLY A 79 9.45 5.71 -2.81
C GLY A 79 8.59 6.45 -3.84
N GLY A 80 7.32 6.69 -3.52
CA GLY A 80 6.36 7.30 -4.43
C GLY A 80 5.74 6.34 -5.46
N THR A 81 6.21 5.09 -5.53
CA THR A 81 5.61 4.05 -6.39
C THR A 81 4.46 3.34 -5.67
N TRP A 82 3.36 3.16 -6.38
CA TRP A 82 2.16 2.50 -5.85
C TRP A 82 2.27 0.97 -5.90
N THR A 83 1.67 0.31 -4.93
CA THR A 83 1.42 -1.13 -4.95
C THR A 83 -0.07 -1.36 -5.07
N LYS A 84 -0.49 -2.16 -6.05
CA LYS A 84 -1.88 -2.62 -6.15
C LYS A 84 -2.13 -3.77 -5.17
N ILE A 85 -3.30 -3.72 -4.53
CA ILE A 85 -3.88 -4.80 -3.75
C ILE A 85 -5.20 -5.22 -4.41
N SER A 86 -5.45 -6.53 -4.43
CA SER A 86 -6.66 -7.13 -4.95
C SER A 86 -7.79 -7.06 -3.92
N SER A 87 -9.03 -7.27 -4.38
CA SER A 87 -10.22 -7.20 -3.52
C SER A 87 -10.30 -8.28 -2.43
N HIS A 88 -9.48 -9.33 -2.54
CA HIS A 88 -9.39 -10.44 -1.58
C HIS A 88 -8.05 -10.42 -0.83
N GLU A 89 -7.43 -9.24 -0.73
CA GLU A 89 -6.14 -9.06 -0.07
C GLU A 89 -6.22 -7.95 1.01
N ILE A 90 -5.33 -8.04 1.99
CA ILE A 90 -5.12 -7.01 3.00
C ILE A 90 -3.66 -6.60 3.04
N ALA A 91 -3.39 -5.30 3.07
CA ALA A 91 -2.04 -4.78 3.27
C ALA A 91 -1.80 -4.36 4.73
N ARG A 92 -0.65 -4.72 5.28
CA ARG A 92 -0.16 -4.29 6.60
C ARG A 92 1.26 -3.78 6.47
N CYS A 93 1.53 -2.55 6.90
CA CYS A 93 2.88 -1.99 6.86
C CYS A 93 3.44 -1.79 8.26
N ASP A 94 4.69 -2.15 8.47
CA ASP A 94 5.44 -2.05 9.73
C ASP A 94 6.95 -1.89 9.43
N GLU A 95 7.72 -1.47 10.43
CA GLU A 95 9.17 -1.39 10.30
C GLU A 95 9.81 -2.73 10.70
N ARG A 96 10.65 -3.29 9.82
CA ARG A 96 11.38 -4.54 10.05
C ARG A 96 12.89 -4.31 10.07
N PRO A 97 13.64 -4.89 11.03
CA PRO A 97 15.07 -4.63 11.19
C PRO A 97 15.94 -4.84 9.93
N ALA A 98 15.60 -5.80 9.07
CA ALA A 98 16.37 -6.09 7.85
C ALA A 98 15.93 -5.28 6.62
N TYR A 99 14.77 -4.63 6.67
CA TYR A 99 14.11 -4.06 5.50
C TYR A 99 13.78 -2.56 5.66
N GLY A 100 13.72 -2.02 6.87
CA GLY A 100 13.14 -0.71 7.14
C GLY A 100 11.62 -0.77 6.97
N ALA A 101 11.03 0.16 6.21
CA ALA A 101 9.61 0.08 5.89
C ALA A 101 9.28 -1.18 5.09
N PHE A 102 8.38 -2.00 5.63
CA PHE A 102 7.96 -3.26 5.04
C PHE A 102 6.43 -3.31 5.01
N CYS A 103 5.87 -3.79 3.91
CA CYS A 103 4.44 -4.02 3.76
C CYS A 103 4.17 -5.46 3.36
N GLU A 104 3.25 -6.11 4.05
CA GLU A 104 2.82 -7.48 3.76
C GLU A 104 1.40 -7.45 3.18
N ILE A 105 1.20 -8.16 2.08
CA ILE A 105 -0.09 -8.34 1.42
C ILE A 105 -0.48 -9.81 1.59
N ASP A 106 -1.54 -10.03 2.38
CA ASP A 106 -2.07 -11.35 2.70
C ASP A 106 -3.42 -11.57 2.02
N VAL A 107 -3.66 -12.79 1.53
CA VAL A 107 -4.99 -13.20 1.03
C VAL A 107 -5.93 -13.45 2.23
N ILE A 108 -7.20 -13.04 2.10
CA ILE A 108 -8.26 -13.24 3.12
C ILE A 108 -9.27 -14.31 2.74
#